data_AF-A0A2D6MJ43-F1
#
_entry.id   AF-A0A2D6MJ43-F1
#
_cell.length_a   1.000
_cell.length_b   1.000
_cell.length_c   1.000
_cell.angle_alpha   90.00
_cell.angle_beta   90.00
_cell.angle_gamma   90.00
#
_symmetry.space_group_name_H-M   'P 1'
#
loop_
_entity.id
_entity.type
_entity.pdbx_description
1 polymer ?
#
loop_
_entity_poly.entity_id
_entity_poly.type
_entity_poly.pdbx_seq_one_letter_code
_entity_poly.pdbx_strand_id
1 'polypeptide(L)'
;SHEFRSGVKLHLIFDGQPDPTKHLTLQPVTEGQTGEDKIYLNKKDIGSIIKKMLYKYKPGIKNEVFPGYWIEKQSLLQVLKSLSAQNQIYVLDPKGEDIRNIKIAKNPVFLLGDHQGLPSLKKELKKLKTIPVSIGKRTYFASQTISIINNELDRLEDSGNL
;
A
#
# COMPACT_ATOMS: atom_id res chain seq x y z
N SER A 1 -4.37 13.44 -15.76
CA SER A 1 -5.55 13.09 -14.94
C SER A 1 -6.32 11.88 -15.46
N HIS A 2 -5.94 11.26 -16.58
CA HIS A 2 -6.73 10.22 -17.25
C HIS A 2 -6.20 8.79 -17.07
N GLU A 3 -5.16 8.59 -16.25
CA GLU A 3 -4.44 7.32 -16.15
C GLU A 3 -4.21 6.88 -14.71
N PHE A 4 -4.05 5.57 -14.52
CA PHE A 4 -3.62 4.97 -13.27
C PHE A 4 -2.10 5.00 -13.15
N ARG A 5 -1.59 5.14 -11.91
CA ARG A 5 -0.17 4.96 -11.64
C ARG A 5 0.19 3.47 -11.73
N SER A 6 0.75 3.05 -12.85
CA SER A 6 1.14 1.64 -13.12
C SER A 6 2.27 1.13 -12.20
N GLY A 7 3.13 2.04 -11.72
CA GLY A 7 4.21 1.75 -10.77
C GLY A 7 3.78 1.58 -9.31
N VAL A 8 2.48 1.63 -9.00
CA VAL A 8 1.98 1.57 -7.61
C VAL A 8 1.30 0.23 -7.32
N LYS A 9 1.67 -0.37 -6.19
CA LYS A 9 0.99 -1.52 -5.60
C LYS A 9 0.49 -1.15 -4.21
N LEU A 10 -0.82 -1.23 -4.03
CA LEU A 10 -1.46 -0.95 -2.75
C LEU A 10 -1.70 -2.25 -1.98
N HIS A 11 -1.18 -2.32 -0.77
CA HIS A 11 -1.44 -3.41 0.18
C HIS A 11 -2.39 -2.91 1.27
N LEU A 12 -3.53 -3.58 1.44
CA LEU A 12 -4.50 -3.28 2.49
C LEU A 12 -4.60 -4.47 3.45
N ILE A 13 -4.54 -4.18 4.75
CA ILE A 13 -4.70 -5.17 5.82
C ILE A 13 -5.98 -4.88 6.57
N PHE A 14 -6.90 -5.84 6.59
CA PHE A 14 -8.18 -5.77 7.28
C PHE A 14 -8.13 -6.70 8.50
N ASP A 15 -8.06 -6.11 9.70
CA ASP A 15 -8.05 -6.81 11.00
C ASP A 15 -9.40 -6.72 11.74
N GLY A 16 -10.47 -6.39 11.02
CA GLY A 16 -11.83 -6.36 11.56
C GLY A 16 -12.46 -7.74 11.72
N GLN A 17 -13.32 -7.89 12.73
CA GLN A 17 -14.23 -9.04 12.90
C GLN A 17 -15.18 -9.18 11.69
N PRO A 18 -15.71 -10.38 11.39
CA PRO A 18 -15.60 -11.63 12.16
C PRO A 18 -14.41 -12.54 11.79
N ASP A 19 -13.70 -12.27 10.69
CA ASP A 19 -12.59 -13.13 10.23
C ASP A 19 -11.34 -12.31 9.89
N PRO A 20 -10.64 -11.75 10.90
CA PRO A 20 -9.32 -11.17 10.71
C PRO A 20 -8.26 -12.28 10.52
N THR A 21 -7.13 -12.04 9.86
CA THR A 21 -6.75 -10.90 9.00
C THR A 21 -7.07 -11.19 7.53
N LYS A 22 -7.37 -10.16 6.73
CA LYS A 22 -7.39 -10.24 5.25
C LYS A 22 -6.37 -9.28 4.65
N HIS A 23 -5.54 -9.79 3.76
CA HIS A 23 -4.59 -9.01 2.96
C HIS A 23 -5.13 -8.89 1.54
N LEU A 24 -5.37 -7.66 1.10
CA LEU A 24 -5.75 -7.34 -0.27
C LEU A 24 -4.57 -6.64 -0.96
N THR A 25 -4.19 -7.11 -2.15
CA THR A 25 -3.21 -6.44 -3.02
C THR A 25 -3.94 -5.87 -4.23
N LEU A 26 -3.77 -4.58 -4.49
CA LEU A 26 -4.34 -3.87 -5.63
C LEU A 26 -3.20 -3.31 -6.47
N GLN A 27 -3.05 -3.85 -7.67
CA GLN A 27 -2.20 -3.33 -8.74
C GLN A 27 -2.98 -3.47 -10.05
N PRO A 28 -3.86 -2.49 -10.37
CA PRO A 28 -4.80 -2.60 -11.48
C PRO A 28 -4.11 -2.92 -12.81
N VAL A 29 -4.56 -3.97 -13.48
CA VAL A 29 -4.21 -4.19 -14.89
C VAL A 29 -5.13 -3.33 -15.74
N THR A 30 -4.57 -2.26 -16.32
CA THR A 30 -5.31 -1.27 -17.12
C THR A 30 -5.11 -1.43 -18.62
N GLU A 31 -4.10 -2.18 -19.02
CA GLU A 31 -3.81 -2.52 -20.40
C GLU A 31 -4.45 -3.87 -20.75
N GLY A 32 -5.13 -3.95 -21.89
CA GLY A 32 -5.87 -5.13 -22.32
C GLY A 32 -6.84 -4.84 -23.48
N GLN A 33 -7.11 -5.85 -24.28
CA GLN A 33 -7.96 -5.75 -25.48
C GLN A 33 -9.44 -5.96 -25.16
N THR A 34 -9.76 -6.71 -24.10
CA THR A 34 -11.13 -7.08 -23.75
C THR A 34 -11.53 -6.51 -22.38
N GLY A 35 -12.71 -6.89 -21.86
CA GLY A 35 -13.13 -6.50 -20.49
C GLY A 35 -12.81 -7.53 -19.42
N GLU A 36 -12.22 -8.66 -19.82
CA GLU A 36 -11.88 -9.79 -18.95
C GLU A 36 -10.42 -9.72 -18.48
N ASP A 37 -9.54 -9.13 -19.30
CA ASP A 37 -8.10 -8.95 -19.09
C ASP A 37 -7.73 -7.62 -18.42
N LYS A 38 -8.67 -6.68 -18.26
CA LYS A 38 -8.43 -5.39 -17.60
C LYS A 38 -9.56 -4.93 -16.71
N ILE A 39 -9.23 -4.08 -15.74
CA ILE A 39 -10.20 -3.51 -14.81
C ILE A 39 -10.69 -2.12 -15.24
N TYR A 40 -12.00 -2.00 -15.43
CA TYR A 40 -12.67 -0.71 -15.58
C TYR A 40 -13.19 -0.21 -14.23
N LEU A 41 -12.44 0.68 -13.59
CA LEU A 41 -12.79 1.28 -12.29
C LEU A 41 -13.80 2.42 -12.40
N ASN A 42 -13.87 3.14 -13.53
CA ASN A 42 -14.72 4.34 -13.66
C ASN A 42 -16.24 4.08 -13.52
N LYS A 43 -16.68 2.81 -13.58
CA LYS A 43 -18.08 2.39 -13.38
C LYS A 43 -18.32 1.66 -12.06
N LYS A 44 -17.26 1.39 -11.28
CA LYS A 44 -17.33 0.53 -10.08
C LYS A 44 -16.88 1.30 -8.85
N ASP A 45 -17.78 1.42 -7.87
CA ASP A 45 -17.44 1.90 -6.54
C ASP A 45 -16.39 1.00 -5.87
N ILE A 46 -15.36 1.61 -5.28
CA ILE A 46 -14.28 0.92 -4.54
C ILE A 46 -14.85 0.06 -3.41
N GLY A 47 -15.90 0.52 -2.73
CA GLY A 47 -16.58 -0.26 -1.69
C GLY A 47 -17.13 -1.59 -2.23
N SER A 48 -17.75 -1.55 -3.40
CA SER A 48 -18.26 -2.74 -4.09
C SER A 48 -17.14 -3.69 -4.54
N ILE A 49 -15.98 -3.16 -4.93
CA ILE A 49 -14.80 -3.98 -5.30
C ILE A 49 -14.26 -4.69 -4.07
N ILE A 50 -14.01 -3.97 -2.97
CA ILE A 50 -13.51 -4.55 -1.72
C ILE A 50 -14.50 -5.62 -1.21
N LYS A 51 -15.81 -5.33 -1.22
CA LYS A 51 -16.86 -6.29 -0.85
C LYS A 51 -16.76 -7.59 -1.66
N LYS A 52 -16.59 -7.49 -2.99
CA LYS A 52 -16.45 -8.67 -3.86
C LYS A 52 -15.15 -9.42 -3.59
N MET A 53 -14.04 -8.71 -3.34
CA MET A 53 -12.79 -9.35 -2.94
C MET A 53 -12.96 -10.16 -1.67
N LEU A 54 -13.50 -9.56 -0.60
CA LEU A 54 -13.77 -10.23 0.67
C LEU A 54 -14.70 -11.44 0.51
N TYR A 55 -15.73 -11.34 -0.33
CA TYR A 55 -16.65 -12.46 -0.62
C TYR A 55 -15.97 -13.62 -1.36
N LYS A 56 -14.99 -13.34 -2.22
CA LYS A 56 -14.26 -14.33 -3.03
C LYS A 56 -13.02 -14.91 -2.35
N TYR A 57 -12.74 -14.49 -1.11
CA TYR A 57 -11.68 -15.05 -0.29
C TYR A 57 -11.84 -16.57 -0.10
N LYS A 58 -10.71 -17.29 -0.16
CA LYS A 58 -10.64 -18.72 0.16
C LYS A 58 -9.48 -18.99 1.13
N PRO A 59 -9.71 -19.69 2.25
CA PRO A 59 -8.64 -20.03 3.18
C PRO A 59 -7.50 -20.82 2.54
N GLY A 60 -6.27 -20.51 2.95
CA GLY A 60 -5.07 -21.25 2.54
C GLY A 60 -4.55 -20.95 1.14
N ILE A 61 -5.23 -20.10 0.36
CA ILE A 61 -4.77 -19.71 -0.98
C ILE A 61 -4.71 -18.19 -1.13
N LYS A 62 -3.80 -17.74 -2.00
CA LYS A 62 -3.82 -16.41 -2.58
C LYS A 62 -4.50 -16.52 -3.95
N ASN A 63 -5.63 -15.84 -4.11
CA ASN A 63 -6.38 -15.89 -5.36
C ASN A 63 -6.64 -14.49 -5.93
N GLU A 64 -6.63 -14.42 -7.25
CA GLU A 64 -7.05 -13.24 -8.00
C GLU A 64 -8.58 -13.17 -8.05
N VAL A 65 -9.13 -11.98 -7.88
CA VAL A 65 -10.58 -11.72 -7.91
C VAL A 65 -10.96 -10.89 -9.13
N PHE A 66 -10.09 -9.96 -9.51
CA PHE A 66 -10.14 -9.19 -10.75
C PHE A 66 -8.70 -9.08 -11.27
N PRO A 67 -8.48 -8.79 -12.57
CA PRO A 67 -7.13 -8.55 -13.10
C PRO A 67 -6.36 -7.52 -12.26
N GLY A 68 -5.30 -7.97 -11.57
CA GLY A 68 -4.48 -7.14 -10.69
C GLY A 68 -4.96 -7.01 -9.24
N TYR A 69 -6.03 -7.69 -8.85
CA TYR A 69 -6.67 -7.59 -7.54
C TYR A 69 -6.65 -8.95 -6.85
N TRP A 70 -5.84 -9.07 -5.81
CA TRP A 70 -5.56 -10.33 -5.12
C TRP A 70 -6.02 -10.28 -3.68
N ILE A 71 -6.45 -11.42 -3.14
CA ILE A 71 -6.80 -11.58 -1.74
C ILE A 71 -6.18 -12.85 -1.15
N GLU A 72 -5.73 -12.76 0.09
CA GLU A 72 -5.22 -13.89 0.89
C GLU A 72 -5.40 -13.65 2.40
N LYS A 73 -5.18 -14.71 3.20
CA LYS A 73 -5.07 -14.59 4.67
C LYS A 73 -3.59 -14.48 5.03
N GLN A 74 -3.14 -13.24 5.27
CA GLN A 74 -1.77 -12.94 5.65
C GLN A 74 -1.75 -11.75 6.61
N SER A 75 -0.97 -11.83 7.68
CA SER A 75 -0.85 -10.74 8.65
C SER A 75 0.05 -9.62 8.13
N LEU A 76 -0.13 -8.39 8.65
CA LEU A 76 0.74 -7.25 8.32
C LEU A 76 2.23 -7.59 8.49
N LEU A 77 2.61 -8.26 9.57
CA LEU A 77 4.01 -8.63 9.81
C LEU A 77 4.57 -9.59 8.75
N GLN A 78 3.78 -10.56 8.28
CA GLN A 78 4.19 -11.48 7.22
C GLN A 78 4.33 -10.75 5.87
N VAL A 79 3.43 -9.82 5.58
CA VAL A 79 3.52 -8.95 4.38
C VAL A 79 4.79 -8.10 4.45
N LEU A 80 5.03 -7.40 5.57
CA LEU A 80 6.22 -6.56 5.74
C LEU A 80 7.52 -7.35 5.65
N LYS A 81 7.59 -8.56 6.23
CA LYS A 81 8.75 -9.45 6.09
C LYS A 81 9.01 -9.77 4.62
N SER A 82 7.96 -10.15 3.88
CA SER A 82 8.08 -10.47 2.44
C SER A 82 8.54 -9.26 1.63
N LEU A 83 8.00 -8.07 1.90
CA LEU A 83 8.39 -6.84 1.21
C LEU A 83 9.81 -6.39 1.56
N SER A 84 10.22 -6.51 2.82
CA SER A 84 11.56 -6.09 3.30
C SER A 84 12.72 -6.86 2.67
N ALA A 85 12.47 -8.02 2.08
CA ALA A 85 13.50 -8.83 1.41
C ALA A 85 14.10 -8.12 0.17
N GLN A 86 13.33 -7.24 -0.47
CA GLN A 86 13.74 -6.58 -1.73
C GLN A 86 13.47 -5.06 -1.73
N ASN A 87 12.78 -4.53 -0.72
CA ASN A 87 12.30 -3.17 -0.69
C ASN A 87 12.66 -2.48 0.64
N GLN A 88 12.96 -1.19 0.58
CA GLN A 88 13.13 -0.39 1.81
C GLN A 88 11.77 0.05 2.32
N ILE A 89 11.50 -0.25 3.61
CA ILE A 89 10.26 0.13 4.26
C ILE A 89 10.44 1.46 4.99
N TYR A 90 9.55 2.40 4.69
CA TYR A 90 9.43 3.71 5.32
C TYR A 90 8.13 3.74 6.13
N VAL A 91 8.22 4.06 7.42
CA VAL A 91 7.06 4.12 8.32
C VAL A 91 6.69 5.57 8.53
N LEU A 92 5.44 5.92 8.23
CA LEU A 92 5.02 7.30 8.43
C LEU A 92 4.86 7.63 9.91
N ASP A 93 5.66 8.58 10.37
CA ASP A 93 5.70 9.04 11.75
C ASP A 93 5.93 10.56 11.76
N PRO A 94 5.09 11.37 12.43
CA PRO A 94 5.31 12.81 12.55
C PRO A 94 6.67 13.20 13.14
N LYS A 95 7.32 12.30 13.89
CA LYS A 95 8.66 12.48 14.47
C LYS A 95 9.79 11.96 13.57
N GLY A 96 9.46 11.38 12.42
CA GLY A 96 10.44 10.96 11.42
C GLY A 96 11.11 12.15 10.73
N GLU A 97 12.15 11.85 9.96
CA GLU A 97 12.79 12.86 9.13
C GLU A 97 11.86 13.26 7.99
N ASP A 98 11.85 14.54 7.62
CA ASP A 98 11.00 15.03 6.52
C ASP A 98 11.37 14.31 5.22
N ILE A 99 10.36 13.81 4.50
CA ILE A 99 10.51 13.07 3.24
C ILE A 99 11.35 13.82 2.19
N ARG A 100 11.40 15.16 2.27
CA ARG A 100 12.19 16.01 1.36
C ARG A 100 13.68 16.01 1.66
N ASN A 101 14.08 15.58 2.85
CA ASN A 101 15.48 15.60 3.30
C ASN A 101 16.15 14.22 3.23
N ILE A 102 15.38 13.16 2.99
CA ILE A 102 15.89 11.79 2.92
C ILE A 102 16.16 11.34 1.49
N LYS A 103 17.10 10.41 1.34
CA LYS A 103 17.25 9.67 0.09
C LYS A 103 16.28 8.49 0.07
N ILE A 104 15.30 8.55 -0.84
CA ILE A 104 14.33 7.47 -1.04
C ILE A 104 14.98 6.37 -1.92
N ALA A 105 14.81 5.11 -1.54
CA ALA A 105 15.29 3.97 -2.31
C ALA A 105 14.37 3.68 -3.51
N LYS A 106 14.92 3.07 -4.57
CA LYS A 106 14.25 2.82 -5.86
C LYS A 106 12.89 2.10 -5.79
N ASN A 107 12.71 1.20 -4.80
CA ASN A 107 11.43 0.52 -4.57
C ASN A 107 10.96 0.77 -3.13
N PRO A 108 10.41 1.96 -2.85
CA PRO A 108 10.03 2.32 -1.50
C PRO A 108 8.68 1.69 -1.13
N VAL A 109 8.57 1.19 0.10
CA VAL A 109 7.29 0.74 0.69
C VAL A 109 6.93 1.67 1.82
N PHE A 110 5.85 2.44 1.66
CA PHE A 110 5.35 3.31 2.72
C PHE A 110 4.30 2.59 3.57
N LEU A 111 4.57 2.45 4.85
CA LEU A 111 3.65 1.89 5.84
C LEU A 111 2.86 3.03 6.51
N LEU A 112 1.55 3.02 6.28
CA LEU A 112 0.61 3.92 6.93
C LEU A 112 -0.15 3.15 8.02
N GLY A 113 -0.03 3.61 9.26
CA GLY A 113 -0.90 3.15 10.35
C GLY A 113 -2.30 3.77 10.24
N ASP A 114 -3.26 3.18 10.94
CA ASP A 114 -4.54 3.82 11.18
C ASP A 114 -4.42 4.85 12.33
N HIS A 115 -5.56 5.40 12.77
CA HIS A 115 -5.63 6.34 13.88
C HIS A 115 -5.09 5.80 15.23
N GLN A 116 -5.00 4.48 15.41
CA GLN A 116 -4.43 3.83 16.61
C GLN A 116 -2.91 3.63 16.47
N GLY A 117 -2.37 3.74 15.25
CA GLY A 117 -0.97 3.47 14.94
C GLY A 117 -0.62 1.99 15.00
N LEU A 118 0.68 1.67 15.07
CA LEU A 118 1.18 0.28 15.10
C LEU A 118 2.03 -0.03 16.36
N PRO A 119 1.55 0.26 17.58
CA PRO A 119 2.36 0.13 18.79
C PRO A 119 2.86 -1.30 19.05
N SER A 120 2.05 -2.31 18.74
CA SER A 120 2.38 -3.73 18.91
C SER A 120 3.53 -4.20 18.00
N LEU A 121 3.75 -3.54 16.87
CA LEU A 121 4.76 -3.93 15.87
C LEU A 121 6.10 -3.21 16.03
N LYS A 122 6.25 -2.26 16.97
CA LYS A 122 7.49 -1.46 17.12
C LYS A 122 8.77 -2.28 17.14
N LYS A 123 8.80 -3.39 17.90
CA LYS A 123 9.99 -4.26 18.00
C LYS A 123 10.30 -4.95 16.67
N GLU A 124 9.28 -5.43 15.96
CA GLU A 124 9.44 -6.11 14.68
C GLU A 124 9.82 -5.11 13.57
N LEU A 125 9.21 -3.93 13.52
CA LEU A 125 9.59 -2.86 12.59
C LEU A 125 11.07 -2.48 12.74
N LYS A 126 11.56 -2.39 13.98
CA LYS A 126 13.00 -2.17 14.25
C LYS A 126 13.87 -3.30 13.69
N LYS A 127 13.46 -4.57 13.82
CA LYS A 127 14.18 -5.72 13.23
C LYS A 127 14.19 -5.68 11.69
N LEU A 128 13.12 -5.18 11.08
CA LEU A 128 13.00 -5.00 9.64
C LEU A 128 13.75 -3.76 9.11
N LYS A 129 14.50 -3.05 9.97
CA LYS A 129 15.27 -1.84 9.61
C LYS A 129 14.41 -0.78 8.90
N THR A 130 13.17 -0.61 9.35
CA THR A 130 12.29 0.42 8.81
C THR A 130 12.79 1.83 9.14
N ILE A 131 12.62 2.78 8.23
CA ILE A 131 13.03 4.18 8.40
C ILE A 131 11.79 5.03 8.72
N PRO A 132 11.73 5.74 9.86
CA PRO A 132 10.63 6.65 10.14
C PRO A 132 10.71 7.90 9.25
N VAL A 133 9.60 8.27 8.62
CA VAL A 133 9.50 9.42 7.69
C VAL A 133 8.29 10.27 8.02
N SER A 134 8.48 11.59 7.99
CA SER A 134 7.42 12.58 8.14
C SER A 134 7.08 13.22 6.80
N ILE A 135 5.81 13.54 6.59
CA ILE A 135 5.34 14.37 5.46
C ILE A 135 5.08 15.83 5.88
N GLY A 136 5.51 16.20 7.08
CA GLY A 136 5.36 17.52 7.66
C GLY A 136 4.78 17.52 9.08
N LYS A 137 4.66 18.72 9.66
CA LYS A 137 4.26 18.90 11.07
C LYS A 137 2.75 18.74 11.32
N ARG A 138 1.93 18.78 10.28
CA ARG A 138 0.47 18.69 10.39
C ARG A 138 0.03 17.24 10.26
N THR A 139 -0.99 16.87 11.02
CA THR A 139 -1.66 15.58 10.85
C THR A 139 -2.59 15.66 9.65
N TYR A 140 -2.50 14.65 8.77
CA TYR A 140 -3.32 14.53 7.57
C TYR A 140 -4.12 13.23 7.59
N PHE A 141 -5.23 13.18 6.84
CA PHE A 141 -5.89 11.91 6.57
C PHE A 141 -4.98 11.01 5.73
N ALA A 142 -5.09 9.70 5.89
CA ALA A 142 -4.29 8.72 5.14
C ALA A 142 -4.36 8.95 3.62
N SER A 143 -5.53 9.33 3.08
CA SER A 143 -5.70 9.67 1.66
C SER A 143 -4.86 10.89 1.23
N GLN A 144 -4.83 11.94 2.04
CA GLN A 144 -4.02 13.13 1.78
C GLN A 144 -2.53 12.81 1.88
N THR A 145 -2.16 12.00 2.87
CA THR A 145 -0.79 11.52 3.05
C THR A 145 -0.28 10.76 1.83
N ILE A 146 -1.11 9.87 1.27
CA ILE A 146 -0.80 9.15 0.02
C ILE A 146 -0.57 10.14 -1.13
N SER A 147 -1.44 11.16 -1.28
CA SER A 147 -1.27 12.18 -2.33
C SER A 147 0.03 12.98 -2.17
N ILE A 148 0.41 13.33 -0.93
CA ILE A 148 1.65 14.07 -0.65
C ILE A 148 2.88 13.21 -0.98
N ILE A 149 2.90 11.94 -0.56
CA ILE A 149 3.99 11.01 -0.87
C ILE A 149 4.15 10.87 -2.38
N ASN A 150 3.04 10.64 -3.08
CA ASN A 150 3.02 10.54 -4.53
C ASN A 150 3.64 11.79 -5.19
N ASN A 151 3.23 12.98 -4.77
CA ASN A 151 3.77 14.23 -5.29
C ASN A 151 5.29 14.39 -5.01
N GLU A 152 5.78 13.97 -3.84
CA GLU A 152 7.22 14.04 -3.57
C GLU A 152 8.02 12.99 -4.38
N LEU A 153 7.46 11.81 -4.62
CA LEU A 153 8.08 10.82 -5.51
C LEU A 153 8.15 11.33 -6.95
N ASP A 154 7.08 11.95 -7.46
CA ASP A 154 7.05 12.53 -8.81
C ASP A 154 8.18 13.55 -8.99
N ARG A 155 8.39 14.42 -7.99
CA ARG A 155 9.47 15.42 -8.02
C ARG A 155 10.87 14.80 -7.99
N LEU A 156 11.04 13.66 -7.34
CA LEU A 156 12.31 12.94 -7.33
C LEU A 156 12.56 12.24 -8.67
N GLU A 157 11.54 11.61 -9.26
CA GLU A 157 11.60 11.00 -10.59
C GLU A 157 11.95 12.05 -11.65
N ASP A 158 11.25 13.20 -11.66
CA ASP A 158 11.47 14.30 -12.59
C ASP A 158 12.88 14.92 -12.49
N SER A 159 13.50 14.84 -11.30
CA SER A 159 14.86 15.34 -11.06
C SER A 159 15.95 14.26 -11.20
N GLY A 160 15.59 13.04 -11.58
CA GLY A 160 16.53 11.92 -11.76
C GLY A 160 17.11 11.37 -10.46
N ASN A 161 16.46 11.64 -9.32
CA ASN A 161 16.88 11.22 -7.99
C ASN A 161 16.20 9.92 -7.52
N LEU A 162 15.36 9.30 -8.37
CA LEU A 162 14.70 8.01 -8.13
C LEU A 162 14.74 7.12 -9.38
#